data_AF-A0A353N2G2-F1
#
_entry.id   AF-A0A353N2G2-F1
#
_cell.length_a   1.000
_cell.length_b   1.000
_cell.length_c   1.000
_cell.angle_alpha   90.00
_cell.angle_beta   90.00
_cell.angle_gamma   90.00
#
_symmetry.space_group_name_H-M   'P 1'
#
loop_
_entity.id
_entity.type
_entity.pdbx_description
1 polymer ?
#
loop_
_entity_poly.entity_id
_entity_poly.type
_entity_poly.pdbx_seq_one_letter_code
_entity_poly.pdbx_strand_id
1 'polypeptide(L)'
;TGAPQQISISTEHPRDIMAGLSEGLVFFRKNSIDGPYALVAGPQLWQIIDVFGDGYPLRKRVTSLLDGGMILAPELEGGFLVSTRGGDFELTLGQDLSIGYESTVGDKVRLFIAESFTFRVIEPNAVVPLAL
;
A
#
# COMPACT_ATOMS: atom_id res chain seq x y z
N THR A 1 5.87 -7.77 -20.86
CA THR A 1 4.78 -8.65 -20.38
C THR A 1 5.34 -9.58 -19.31
N GLY A 2 5.56 -9.05 -18.11
CA GLY A 2 5.85 -9.85 -16.92
C GLY A 2 4.58 -9.92 -16.08
N ALA A 3 4.17 -11.11 -15.65
CA ALA A 3 3.10 -11.21 -14.68
C ALA A 3 3.50 -10.46 -13.39
N PRO A 4 2.58 -9.79 -12.69
CA PRO A 4 2.90 -9.18 -11.40
C PRO A 4 3.38 -10.28 -10.46
N GLN A 5 4.65 -10.20 -10.03
CA GLN A 5 5.22 -11.15 -9.09
C GLN A 5 4.56 -10.91 -7.74
N GLN A 6 3.64 -11.79 -7.36
CA GLN A 6 3.08 -11.83 -6.01
C GLN A 6 4.04 -12.61 -5.10
N ILE A 7 4.29 -12.08 -3.91
CA ILE A 7 5.12 -12.73 -2.89
C ILE A 7 4.20 -13.23 -1.78
N SER A 8 4.26 -14.53 -1.49
CA SER A 8 3.57 -15.10 -0.33
C SER A 8 4.42 -14.95 0.93
N ILE A 9 3.83 -14.41 1.99
CA ILE A 9 4.47 -14.16 3.27
C ILE A 9 3.83 -15.05 4.34
N SER A 10 4.60 -15.97 4.90
CA SER A 10 4.18 -16.65 6.14
C SER A 10 4.20 -15.67 7.30
N THR A 11 3.15 -15.72 8.13
CA THR A 11 3.00 -14.85 9.30
C THR A 11 3.30 -15.55 10.62
N GLU A 12 3.82 -16.79 10.58
CA GLU A 12 4.13 -17.59 11.77
C GLU A 12 5.33 -17.05 12.56
N HIS A 13 6.33 -16.51 11.86
CA HIS A 13 7.54 -15.99 12.48
C HIS A 13 7.98 -14.63 11.93
N PRO A 14 8.56 -13.74 12.77
CA PRO A 14 9.07 -12.43 12.34
C PRO A 14 10.08 -12.51 11.19
N ARG A 15 10.86 -13.59 11.12
CA ARG A 15 11.88 -13.79 10.09
C ARG A 15 11.27 -13.99 8.70
N ASP A 16 10.09 -14.60 8.63
CA ASP A 16 9.44 -14.96 7.37
C ASP A 16 8.86 -13.70 6.72
N ILE A 17 8.32 -12.79 7.55
CA ILE A 17 7.91 -11.44 7.13
C ILE A 17 9.11 -10.66 6.57
N MET A 18 10.22 -10.63 7.31
CA MET A 18 11.43 -9.93 6.84
C MET A 18 11.99 -10.54 5.55
N ALA A 19 11.93 -11.87 5.40
CA ALA A 19 12.37 -12.55 4.19
C ALA A 19 11.51 -12.16 2.98
N GLY A 20 10.18 -12.16 3.12
CA GLY A 20 9.25 -11.74 2.06
C GLY A 20 9.44 -10.27 1.68
N LEU A 21 9.63 -9.39 2.66
CA LEU A 21 9.93 -7.98 2.38
C LEU A 21 11.26 -7.81 1.63
N SER A 22 12.30 -8.55 2.05
CA SER A 22 13.60 -8.53 1.38
C SER A 22 13.52 -9.07 -0.05
N GLU A 23 12.69 -10.09 -0.31
CA GLU A 23 12.47 -10.61 -1.66
C GLU A 23 11.84 -9.55 -2.56
N GLY A 24 10.85 -8.81 -2.08
CA GLY A 24 10.24 -7.70 -2.81
C GLY A 24 11.24 -6.58 -3.13
N LEU A 25 12.15 -6.26 -2.20
CA LEU A 25 13.21 -5.28 -2.47
C LEU A 25 14.21 -5.77 -3.52
N VAL A 26 14.56 -7.07 -3.50
CA VAL A 26 15.38 -7.66 -4.56
C VAL A 26 14.67 -7.61 -5.91
N PHE A 27 13.36 -7.82 -5.95
CA PHE A 27 12.56 -7.65 -7.16
C PHE A 27 12.65 -6.22 -7.72
N PHE A 28 12.47 -5.20 -6.88
CA PHE A 28 12.63 -3.80 -7.31
C PHE A 28 14.02 -3.54 -7.88
N ARG A 29 15.07 -3.98 -7.19
CA ARG A 29 16.46 -3.82 -7.65
C ARG A 29 16.72 -4.52 -8.99
N LYS A 30 16.20 -5.73 -9.19
CA LYS A 30 16.34 -6.47 -10.46
C LYS A 30 15.65 -5.78 -11.64
N ASN A 31 14.60 -5.01 -11.38
CA ASN A 31 13.85 -4.27 -12.38
C ASN A 31 14.25 -2.79 -12.45
N SER A 32 15.37 -2.39 -11.83
CA SER A 32 15.84 -1.00 -11.80
C SER A 32 14.79 -0.02 -11.25
N ILE A 33 14.00 -0.46 -10.26
CA ILE A 33 13.04 0.36 -9.54
C ILE A 33 13.72 0.89 -8.29
N ASP A 34 14.02 2.19 -8.30
CA ASP A 34 14.60 2.90 -7.17
C ASP A 34 13.55 3.19 -6.09
N GLY A 35 14.01 3.48 -4.88
CA GLY A 35 13.16 3.89 -3.76
C GLY A 35 12.82 5.39 -3.78
N PRO A 36 12.22 5.92 -2.70
CA PRO A 36 11.96 5.24 -1.42
C PRO A 36 10.95 4.09 -1.54
N TYR A 37 11.04 3.08 -0.66
CA TYR A 37 10.10 1.95 -0.65
C TYR A 37 9.18 2.03 0.57
N ALA A 38 7.89 1.84 0.37
CA ALA A 38 6.88 1.83 1.42
C ALA A 38 6.14 0.48 1.48
N LEU A 39 5.71 0.09 2.67
CA LEU A 39 4.81 -1.03 2.89
C LEU A 39 3.39 -0.51 3.14
N VAL A 40 2.47 -0.82 2.25
CA VAL A 40 1.04 -0.66 2.49
C VAL A 40 0.53 -1.97 3.07
N ALA A 41 0.23 -2.01 4.36
CA ALA A 41 -0.15 -3.22 5.07
C ALA A 41 -1.65 -3.21 5.40
N GLY A 42 -2.32 -4.33 5.12
CA GLY A 42 -3.64 -4.64 5.63
C GLY A 42 -3.66 -4.81 7.16
N PRO A 43 -4.84 -4.86 7.80
CA PRO A 43 -4.96 -4.91 9.26
C PRO A 43 -4.21 -6.09 9.89
N GLN A 44 -4.28 -7.28 9.27
CA GLN A 44 -3.62 -8.47 9.77
C GLN A 44 -2.10 -8.32 9.75
N LEU A 45 -1.51 -7.95 8.61
CA LEU A 45 -0.06 -7.76 8.49
C LEU A 45 0.43 -6.62 9.40
N TRP A 46 -0.33 -5.52 9.47
CA TRP A 46 -0.03 -4.40 10.35
C TRP A 46 0.03 -4.83 11.82
N GLN A 47 -1.00 -5.51 12.31
CA GLN A 47 -1.06 -6.00 13.70
C GLN A 47 0.09 -6.96 14.00
N ILE A 48 0.38 -7.89 13.09
CA ILE A 48 1.45 -8.88 13.26
C ILE A 48 2.82 -8.19 13.35
N ILE A 49 3.09 -7.20 12.50
CA ILE A 49 4.33 -6.41 12.55
C ILE A 49 4.44 -5.58 13.84
N ASP A 50 3.31 -5.09 14.35
CA ASP A 50 3.27 -4.26 15.56
C ASP A 50 3.43 -5.09 16.84
N VAL A 51 2.86 -6.30 16.88
CA VAL A 51 2.88 -7.20 18.03
C VAL A 51 4.21 -7.96 18.14
N PHE A 52 4.80 -8.38 17.02
CA PHE A 52 6.06 -9.13 17.07
C PHE A 52 7.23 -8.24 17.53
N GLY A 53 7.93 -8.69 18.59
CA GLY A 53 8.97 -7.83 19.18
C GLY A 53 9.83 -8.42 20.28
N ASP A 54 10.04 -9.74 20.34
CA ASP A 54 10.93 -10.31 21.36
C ASP A 54 12.37 -9.81 21.18
N GLY A 55 12.81 -8.97 22.13
CA GLY A 55 14.13 -8.34 22.16
C GLY A 55 14.26 -7.04 21.33
N TYR A 56 13.75 -7.00 20.09
CA TYR A 56 13.74 -5.79 19.26
C TYR A 56 12.46 -5.69 18.41
N PRO A 57 11.72 -4.57 18.45
CA PRO A 57 10.44 -4.43 17.75
C PRO A 57 10.56 -4.71 16.25
N LEU A 58 9.73 -5.61 15.71
CA LEU A 58 9.73 -5.93 14.28
C LEU A 58 9.41 -4.68 13.45
N ARG A 59 8.43 -3.88 13.90
CA ARG A 59 8.12 -2.56 13.32
C ARG A 59 9.36 -1.72 13.04
N LYS A 60 10.30 -1.62 14.00
CA LYS A 60 11.53 -0.83 13.82
C LYS A 60 12.43 -1.39 12.73
N ARG A 61 12.52 -2.73 12.61
CA ARG A 61 13.29 -3.38 11.53
C ARG A 61 12.66 -3.11 10.17
N VAL A 62 11.33 -3.25 10.07
CA VAL A 62 10.57 -2.99 8.85
C VAL A 62 10.76 -1.53 8.42
N THR A 63 10.56 -0.57 9.31
CA THR A 63 10.74 0.86 8.98
C THR A 63 12.20 1.24 8.68
N SER A 64 13.18 0.53 9.24
CA SER A 64 14.60 0.75 8.89
C SER A 64 14.97 0.19 7.52
N LEU A 65 14.20 -0.79 7.02
CA LEU A 65 14.38 -1.38 5.70
C LEU A 65 13.63 -0.59 4.62
N LEU A 66 12.56 0.11 5.01
CA LEU A 66 11.63 0.79 4.13
C LEU A 66 11.62 2.29 4.43
N ASP A 67 12.41 3.04 3.67
CA ASP A 67 12.55 4.50 3.84
C ASP A 67 11.23 5.26 3.65
N GLY A 68 10.30 4.72 2.87
CA GLY A 68 8.94 5.26 2.66
C GLY A 68 7.96 4.92 3.78
N GLY A 69 8.39 4.14 4.77
CA GLY A 69 7.60 3.80 5.96
C GLY A 69 6.56 2.70 5.73
N MET A 70 5.64 2.60 6.69
CA MET A 70 4.54 1.63 6.70
C MET A 70 3.21 2.36 6.85
N ILE A 71 2.25 2.06 5.97
CA ILE A 71 0.93 2.70 5.87
C ILE A 71 -0.14 1.63 6.10
N LEU A 72 -1.12 1.92 6.97
CA LEU A 72 -2.26 1.04 7.22
C LEU A 72 -3.30 1.22 6.11
N ALA A 73 -3.70 0.13 5.47
CA ALA A 73 -4.81 0.08 4.54
C ALA A 73 -5.94 -0.80 5.13
N PRO A 74 -6.99 -0.20 5.73
CA PRO A 74 -7.99 -0.94 6.51
C PRO A 74 -8.74 -2.03 5.74
N GLU A 75 -9.00 -1.81 4.46
CA GLU A 75 -9.79 -2.72 3.61
C GLU A 75 -8.92 -3.70 2.81
N LEU A 76 -7.60 -3.73 3.07
CA LEU A 76 -6.67 -4.56 2.32
C LEU A 76 -6.46 -5.92 3.00
N GLU A 77 -6.60 -7.00 2.23
CA GLU A 77 -6.07 -8.31 2.60
C GLU A 77 -4.59 -8.39 2.19
N GLY A 78 -3.73 -8.77 3.13
CA GLY A 78 -2.30 -8.83 2.90
C GLY A 78 -1.60 -7.47 2.88
N GLY A 79 -0.89 -7.17 1.79
CA GLY A 79 -0.16 -5.92 1.67
C GLY A 79 0.39 -5.65 0.27
N PHE A 80 1.01 -4.48 0.10
CA PHE A 80 1.81 -4.14 -1.07
C PHE A 80 3.14 -3.54 -0.62
N LEU A 81 4.22 -3.96 -1.26
CA LEU A 81 5.43 -3.15 -1.32
C LEU A 81 5.32 -2.22 -2.53
N VAL A 82 5.64 -0.94 -2.33
CA VAL A 82 5.48 0.10 -3.36
C VAL A 82 6.72 0.98 -3.40
N SER A 83 7.22 1.30 -4.58
CA SER A 83 8.15 2.41 -4.75
C SER A 83 7.41 3.74 -4.80
N THR A 84 7.87 4.71 -4.01
CA THR A 84 7.35 6.08 -3.96
C THR A 84 8.26 7.06 -4.68
N ARG A 85 9.07 6.60 -5.66
CA ARG A 85 9.95 7.47 -6.47
C ARG A 85 9.18 8.47 -7.35
N GLY A 86 7.89 8.21 -7.58
CA GLY A 86 6.98 9.07 -8.34
C GLY A 86 6.89 8.71 -9.82
N GLY A 87 5.77 9.05 -10.45
CA GLY A 87 5.52 8.80 -11.88
C GLY A 87 5.11 7.37 -12.26
N ASP A 88 5.14 6.42 -11.32
CA ASP A 88 4.77 5.02 -11.57
C ASP A 88 3.25 4.76 -11.40
N PHE A 89 2.59 5.56 -10.55
CA PHE A 89 1.15 5.50 -10.29
C PHE A 89 0.56 6.90 -10.45
N GLU A 90 -0.54 7.00 -11.17
CA GLU A 90 -1.18 8.29 -11.49
C GLU A 90 -2.67 8.23 -11.15
N LEU A 91 -3.09 9.11 -10.24
CA LEU A 91 -4.50 9.42 -9.98
C LEU A 91 -4.79 10.78 -10.61
N THR A 92 -5.59 10.79 -11.67
CA THR A 92 -5.99 12.02 -12.38
C THR A 92 -7.37 12.43 -11.92
N LEU A 93 -7.47 13.61 -11.33
CA LEU A 93 -8.73 14.22 -10.91
C LEU A 93 -9.22 15.19 -11.99
N GLY A 94 -10.40 14.92 -12.55
CA GLY A 94 -11.12 15.86 -13.39
C GLY A 94 -11.89 16.88 -12.56
N GLN A 95 -12.62 16.39 -11.55
CA GLN A 95 -13.23 17.21 -10.51
C GLN A 95 -12.88 16.60 -9.15
N ASP A 96 -12.33 17.42 -8.27
CA ASP A 96 -12.03 17.03 -6.88
C ASP A 96 -13.32 16.83 -6.06
N LEU A 97 -13.19 16.14 -4.93
CA LEU A 97 -14.28 15.80 -4.03
C LEU A 97 -15.10 17.04 -3.65
N SER A 98 -16.34 17.07 -4.12
CA SER A 98 -17.23 18.23 -4.00
C SER A 98 -18.55 17.83 -3.36
N ILE A 99 -19.13 18.74 -2.57
CA ILE A 99 -20.48 18.59 -2.01
C ILE A 99 -21.43 19.51 -2.77
N GLY A 100 -22.50 18.95 -3.34
CA GLY A 100 -23.52 19.70 -4.07
C GLY A 100 -24.90 19.61 -3.42
N TYR A 101 -25.75 20.57 -3.73
CA TYR A 101 -27.16 20.56 -3.32
C TYR A 101 -28.00 19.77 -4.33
N GLU A 102 -28.83 18.86 -3.85
CA GLU A 102 -29.76 18.09 -4.67
C GLU A 102 -31.20 18.63 -4.57
N SER A 103 -31.78 18.67 -3.37
CA SER A 103 -33.16 19.13 -3.15
C SER A 103 -33.46 19.36 -1.67
N THR A 104 -34.63 19.94 -1.36
CA THR A 104 -35.17 20.03 -0.01
C THR A 104 -36.49 19.26 0.06
N VAL A 105 -36.63 18.38 1.04
CA VAL A 105 -37.86 17.60 1.28
C VAL A 105 -38.31 17.84 2.72
N GLY A 106 -39.39 18.59 2.88
CA GLY A 106 -39.86 19.04 4.18
C GLY A 106 -38.83 19.95 4.85
N ASP A 107 -38.36 19.54 6.02
CA ASP A 107 -37.35 20.22 6.83
C ASP A 107 -35.91 19.73 6.58
N LYS A 108 -35.71 18.82 5.62
CA LYS A 108 -34.39 18.22 5.32
C LYS A 108 -33.84 18.67 3.98
N VAL A 109 -32.54 18.95 3.96
CA VAL A 109 -31.78 19.21 2.74
C VAL A 109 -31.06 17.92 2.31
N ARG A 110 -31.21 17.56 1.05
CA ARG A 110 -30.46 16.50 0.38
C ARG A 110 -29.26 17.12 -0.33
N LEU A 111 -28.08 16.62 0.03
CA LEU A 111 -26.82 16.96 -0.59
C LEU A 111 -26.26 15.71 -1.27
N PHE A 112 -25.38 15.90 -2.24
CA PHE A 112 -24.62 14.82 -2.88
C PHE A 112 -23.12 15.08 -2.77
N ILE A 113 -22.35 14.00 -2.91
CA ILE A 113 -20.90 14.06 -3.09
C ILE A 113 -20.61 13.66 -4.53
N ALA A 114 -19.76 14.42 -5.21
CA ALA A 114 -19.32 14.12 -6.56
C ALA A 114 -17.79 14.27 -6.66
N GLU A 115 -17.18 13.33 -7.36
CA GLU A 115 -15.75 13.31 -7.72
C GLU A 115 -15.66 12.69 -9.12
N SER A 116 -14.74 13.19 -9.95
CA SER A 116 -14.43 12.59 -11.24
C SER A 116 -12.93 12.30 -11.26
N PHE A 117 -12.57 11.02 -11.33
CA PHE A 117 -11.19 10.60 -11.35
C PHE A 117 -10.96 9.39 -12.27
N THR A 118 -9.69 9.16 -12.60
CA THR A 118 -9.21 7.91 -13.18
C THR A 118 -7.88 7.54 -12.55
N PHE A 119 -7.57 6.23 -12.47
CA PHE A 119 -6.33 5.72 -11.92
C PHE A 119 -5.58 4.88 -12.95
N ARG A 120 -4.27 5.08 -13.05
CA ARG A 120 -3.40 4.38 -13.99
C ARG A 120 -2.14 3.87 -13.30
N VAL A 121 -1.76 2.64 -13.64
CA VAL A 121 -0.47 2.06 -13.31
C VAL A 121 0.43 2.19 -14.54
N ILE A 122 1.44 3.06 -14.45
CA ILE A 122 2.36 3.37 -15.55
C ILE A 122 3.51 2.36 -15.55
N GLU A 123 4.10 2.07 -14.39
CA GLU A 123 5.14 1.07 -14.21
C GLU A 123 4.65 -0.03 -13.25
N PRO A 124 4.15 -1.17 -13.78
CA PRO A 124 3.65 -2.26 -12.95
C PRO A 124 4.70 -2.89 -12.03
N ASN A 125 5.99 -2.79 -12.37
CA ASN A 125 7.06 -3.33 -11.51
C ASN A 125 7.34 -2.47 -10.28
N ALA A 126 6.75 -1.27 -10.19
CA ALA A 126 6.89 -0.39 -9.02
C ALA A 126 6.01 -0.82 -7.83
N VAL A 127 5.26 -1.91 -7.95
CA VAL A 127 4.45 -2.52 -6.89
C VAL A 127 4.63 -4.03 -6.87
N VAL A 128 4.66 -4.60 -5.66
CA VAL A 128 4.70 -6.04 -5.41
C VAL A 128 3.58 -6.40 -4.44
N PRO A 129 2.56 -7.16 -4.87
CA PRO A 129 1.52 -7.68 -3.98
C PRO A 129 2.08 -8.71 -2.99
N LEU A 130 1.64 -8.61 -1.74
CA LEU A 130 1.99 -9.52 -0.65
C LEU A 130 0.74 -10.30 -0.24
N ALA A 131 0.76 -11.62 -0.46
CA ALA A 131 -0.27 -12.52 0.07
C ALA A 131 0.15 -13.05 1.44
N LEU A 132 -0.81 -13.25 2.34
CA LEU A 132 -0.58 -13.87 3.66
C LEU A 132 -1.06 -15.32 3.69
#